data_AF-A0A7S2K0M4-F1
#
_entry.id   AF-A0A7S2K0M4-F1
#
_cell.length_a   1.000
_cell.length_b   1.000
_cell.length_c   1.000
_cell.angle_alpha   90.00
_cell.angle_beta   90.00
_cell.angle_gamma   90.00
#
_symmetry.space_group_name_H-M   'P 1'
#
loop_
_entity.id
_entity.type
_entity.pdbx_description
1 polymer ?
#
loop_
_entity_poly.entity_id
_entity_poly.type
_entity_poly.pdbx_seq_one_letter_code
_entity_poly.pdbx_strand_id
1 'polypeptide(L)'
;GLGSMRDERLNRMWQNNKVRFLRPTRCDADEEDEVDWFNLFALHQNRDVGRGAKNCVKEEMIPTWMDMVVWGHEHECKIELQESLIGTYRISQPGSSVATSLSPGECERKSVGILDIREKQFRLNSIPLTQVRSFVMSDISLSNPQNEED
;
A
#
# COMPACT_ATOMS: atom_id res chain seq x y z
N GLY A 1 8.35 7.70 -6.54
CA GLY A 1 8.25 6.51 -5.68
C GLY A 1 9.47 6.40 -4.78
N LEU A 2 9.41 5.56 -3.75
CA LEU A 2 10.47 5.31 -2.78
C LEU A 2 10.86 3.82 -2.82
N GLY A 3 12.10 3.52 -3.23
CA GLY A 3 12.62 2.16 -3.21
C GLY A 3 12.73 1.60 -1.79
N SER A 4 12.96 0.28 -1.69
CA SER A 4 13.18 -0.35 -0.39
C SER A 4 14.45 0.19 0.28
N MET A 5 14.34 0.45 1.57
CA MET A 5 15.39 0.93 2.45
C MET A 5 15.12 0.31 3.81
N ARG A 6 16.17 0.07 4.60
CA ARG A 6 15.98 -0.37 5.98
C ARG A 6 15.07 0.60 6.75
N ASP A 7 13.98 0.10 7.32
CA ASP A 7 12.94 0.93 7.94
C ASP A 7 13.49 1.86 9.02
N GLU A 8 14.40 1.38 9.89
CA GLU A 8 14.96 2.24 10.96
C GLU A 8 15.82 3.38 10.41
N ARG A 9 16.44 3.18 9.24
CA ARG A 9 17.19 4.23 8.55
C ARG A 9 16.24 5.25 7.96
N LEU A 10 15.16 4.79 7.32
CA LEU A 10 14.18 5.66 6.71
C LEU A 10 13.45 6.51 7.76
N ASN A 11 13.03 5.89 8.87
CA ASN A 11 12.39 6.57 10.00
C ASN A 11 13.31 7.66 10.58
N ARG A 12 14.61 7.36 10.77
CA ARG A 12 15.60 8.35 11.19
C ARG A 12 15.79 9.48 10.17
N MET A 13 15.73 9.20 8.87
CA MET A 13 15.82 10.24 7.84
C MET A 13 14.61 11.17 7.86
N TRP A 14 13.41 10.62 8.07
CA TRP A 14 12.17 11.40 8.21
C TRP A 14 12.21 12.29 9.45
N GLN A 15 12.56 11.74 10.62
CA GLN A 15 12.69 12.49 11.87
C GLN A 15 13.71 13.64 11.79
N ASN A 16 14.78 13.44 11.02
CA ASN A 16 15.80 14.46 10.81
C ASN A 16 15.50 15.40 9.61
N ASN A 17 14.29 15.38 9.05
CA ASN A 17 13.89 16.19 7.89
C ASN A 17 14.83 16.06 6.67
N LYS A 18 15.40 14.86 6.47
CA LYS A 18 16.29 14.54 5.34
C LYS A 18 15.56 14.01 4.12
N VAL A 19 14.25 13.79 4.23
CA VAL A 19 13.37 13.40 3.12
C VAL A 19 12.70 14.66 2.60
N ARG A 20 12.86 14.94 1.30
CA ARG A 20 12.23 16.06 0.62
C ARG A 20 11.45 15.56 -0.58
N PHE A 21 10.17 15.91 -0.64
CA PHE A 21 9.36 15.67 -1.81
C PHE A 21 9.43 16.90 -2.71
N LEU A 22 9.90 16.71 -3.93
CA LEU A 22 9.95 17.76 -4.93
C LEU A 22 8.64 17.74 -5.70
N ARG A 23 8.06 18.92 -5.90
CA ARG A 23 6.91 19.12 -6.77
C ARG A 23 7.32 19.95 -7.97
N PRO A 24 6.74 19.70 -9.17
CA PRO A 24 6.94 20.57 -10.32
C PRO A 24 6.60 22.01 -9.93
N THR A 25 7.53 22.94 -10.15
CA THR A 25 7.26 24.38 -10.04
C THR A 25 6.79 24.84 -11.41
N ARG A 26 5.74 25.68 -11.48
CA ARG A 26 5.23 26.22 -12.74
C ARG A 26 6.38 26.97 -13.44
N CYS A 27 6.85 26.48 -14.58
CA CYS A 27 7.83 27.16 -15.41
C CYS A 27 7.17 27.47 -16.75
N ASP A 28 6.91 28.76 -16.93
CA ASP A 28 6.83 29.50 -18.18
C ASP A 28 5.66 29.23 -19.17
N ALA A 29 4.91 30.32 -19.40
CA ALA A 29 4.09 30.62 -20.58
C ALA A 29 2.89 29.70 -20.85
N ASP A 30 1.80 29.92 -20.10
CA ASP A 30 0.46 30.26 -20.62
C ASP A 30 -0.53 30.05 -19.46
N GLU A 31 -0.93 31.17 -18.85
CA GLU A 31 -1.96 31.21 -17.81
C GLU A 31 -3.31 30.87 -18.43
N GLU A 32 -3.96 29.80 -17.95
CA GLU A 32 -5.42 29.78 -17.68
C GLU A 32 -5.88 28.48 -17.00
N ASP A 33 -5.13 27.37 -17.11
CA ASP A 33 -5.46 26.12 -16.42
C ASP A 33 -4.55 25.89 -15.21
N GLU A 34 -5.12 25.86 -14.00
CA GLU A 34 -4.44 25.22 -12.87
C GLU A 34 -4.26 23.74 -13.19
N VAL A 35 -3.11 23.36 -13.77
CA VAL A 35 -2.82 21.95 -14.03
C VAL A 35 -2.65 21.23 -12.69
N ASP A 36 -3.74 20.61 -12.25
CA ASP A 36 -3.81 19.89 -11.00
C ASP A 36 -3.32 18.45 -11.21
N TRP A 37 -2.11 18.18 -10.76
CA TRP A 37 -1.43 16.91 -10.96
C TRP A 37 -2.01 15.83 -10.05
N PHE A 38 -2.32 14.65 -10.59
CA PHE A 38 -2.55 13.46 -9.79
C PHE A 38 -1.23 12.93 -9.21
N ASN A 39 -1.11 12.95 -7.88
CA ASN A 39 0.08 12.61 -7.13
C ASN A 39 -0.01 11.15 -6.67
N LEU A 40 0.69 10.27 -7.38
CA LEU A 40 0.80 8.86 -7.04
C LEU A 40 2.16 8.55 -6.38
N PHE A 41 2.11 7.93 -5.20
CA PHE A 41 3.30 7.56 -4.45
C PHE A 41 3.38 6.04 -4.24
N ALA A 42 4.31 5.39 -4.95
CA ALA A 42 4.64 3.99 -4.70
C ALA A 42 5.80 3.87 -3.70
N LEU A 43 5.66 3.04 -2.67
CA LEU A 43 6.72 2.73 -1.71
C LEU A 43 6.83 1.22 -1.42
N HIS A 44 7.98 0.79 -0.91
CA HIS A 44 8.22 -0.62 -0.57
C HIS A 44 8.85 -0.75 0.84
N GLN A 45 8.01 -0.69 1.88
CA GLN A 45 8.39 -0.63 3.30
C GLN A 45 7.37 -1.37 4.16
N ASN A 46 7.75 -1.74 5.39
CA ASN A 46 6.80 -2.31 6.35
C ASN A 46 5.68 -1.32 6.66
N ARG A 47 4.43 -1.79 6.63
CA ARG A 47 3.26 -1.00 7.07
C ARG A 47 3.12 -1.11 8.60
N ASP A 48 2.63 -0.05 9.25
CA ASP A 48 2.40 -0.08 10.70
C ASP A 48 1.18 -0.96 11.03
N VAL A 49 1.44 -2.25 11.26
CA VAL A 49 0.46 -3.24 11.75
C VAL A 49 0.80 -3.66 13.19
N GLY A 50 1.37 -2.75 13.99
CA GLY A 50 1.80 -3.05 15.36
C GLY A 50 3.17 -3.73 15.48
N ARG A 51 3.97 -3.78 14.40
CA ARG A 51 5.33 -4.37 14.36
C ARG A 51 6.43 -3.50 15.00
N GLY A 52 6.05 -2.40 15.66
CA GLY A 52 6.94 -1.51 16.42
C GLY A 52 7.22 -0.17 15.73
N ALA A 53 7.19 0.91 16.50
CA ALA A 53 7.14 2.30 16.02
C ALA A 53 8.34 2.78 15.18
N LYS A 54 9.44 2.00 15.12
CA LYS A 54 10.68 2.37 14.39
C LYS A 54 10.94 1.54 13.13
N ASN A 55 10.24 0.41 12.95
CA ASN A 55 10.48 -0.55 11.88
C ASN A 55 9.37 -0.54 10.82
N CYS A 56 8.65 0.58 10.70
CA CYS A 56 7.58 0.76 9.74
C CYS A 56 7.51 2.21 9.26
N VAL A 57 6.88 2.41 8.12
CA VAL A 57 6.42 3.73 7.68
C VAL A 57 5.01 3.94 8.18
N LYS A 58 4.79 5.07 8.85
CA LYS A 58 3.46 5.46 9.28
C LYS A 58 2.79 6.33 8.24
N GLU A 59 1.47 6.25 8.19
CA GLU A 59 0.66 7.01 7.24
C GLU A 59 0.85 8.53 7.40
N GLU A 60 1.09 9.03 8.63
CA GLU A 60 1.32 10.46 8.92
C GLU A 60 2.64 11.00 8.37
N MET A 61 3.58 10.12 7.99
CA MET A 61 4.84 10.53 7.36
C MET A 61 4.65 10.94 5.89
N ILE A 62 3.58 10.46 5.25
CA ILE A 62 3.30 10.71 3.85
C ILE A 62 2.64 12.08 3.72
N PRO A 63 3.08 12.94 2.77
CA PRO A 63 2.49 14.26 2.60
C PRO A 63 1.01 14.18 2.22
N THR A 64 0.20 15.07 2.81
CA THR A 64 -1.26 15.12 2.64
C THR A 64 -1.73 15.57 1.25
N TRP A 65 -0.83 16.05 0.40
CA TRP A 65 -1.14 16.42 -0.99
C TRP A 65 -1.04 15.23 -1.97
N MET A 66 -0.68 14.04 -1.49
CA MET A 66 -0.78 12.82 -2.29
C MET A 66 -2.25 12.50 -2.57
N ASP A 67 -2.55 11.92 -3.72
CA ASP A 67 -3.91 11.47 -4.05
C ASP A 67 -4.06 9.96 -3.82
N MET A 68 -3.03 9.19 -4.19
CA MET A 68 -3.00 7.73 -4.01
C MET A 68 -1.60 7.23 -3.64
N VAL A 69 -1.57 6.24 -2.75
CA VAL A 69 -0.36 5.55 -2.30
C VAL A 69 -0.46 4.06 -2.65
N VAL A 70 0.56 3.54 -3.32
CA VAL A 70 0.71 2.09 -3.58
C VAL A 70 1.73 1.53 -2.60
N TRP A 71 1.27 0.64 -1.73
CA TRP A 71 2.07 0.05 -0.66
C TRP A 71 2.56 -1.34 -1.06
N GLY A 72 3.87 -1.45 -1.36
CA GLY A 72 4.55 -2.72 -1.58
C GLY A 72 5.10 -3.32 -0.28
N HIS A 73 5.98 -4.31 -0.37
CA HIS A 73 6.55 -5.09 0.75
C HIS A 73 5.58 -6.02 1.47
N GLU A 74 4.36 -5.59 1.79
CA GLU A 74 3.36 -6.47 2.41
C GLU A 74 2.79 -7.45 1.38
N HIS A 75 2.77 -8.75 1.71
CA HIS A 75 2.37 -9.81 0.78
C HIS A 75 0.86 -10.10 0.78
N GLU A 76 0.17 -9.73 1.86
CA GLU A 76 -1.28 -9.83 1.98
C GLU A 76 -1.94 -8.96 0.90
N CYS A 77 -2.87 -9.55 0.14
CA CYS A 77 -3.54 -8.86 -0.94
C CYS A 77 -4.71 -8.03 -0.39
N LYS A 78 -4.51 -6.71 -0.32
CA LYS A 78 -5.51 -5.70 0.04
C LYS A 78 -5.61 -4.69 -1.10
N ILE A 79 -6.01 -5.22 -2.27
CA ILE A 79 -5.99 -4.49 -3.54
C ILE A 79 -6.97 -3.32 -3.56
N GLU A 80 -8.12 -3.48 -2.90
CA GLU A 80 -9.16 -2.45 -2.79
C GLU A 80 -8.62 -1.16 -2.16
N LEU A 81 -9.15 -0.02 -2.62
CA LEU A 81 -8.75 1.28 -2.11
C LEU A 81 -9.22 1.46 -0.67
N GLN A 82 -8.28 1.72 0.23
CA GLN A 82 -8.52 2.05 1.63
C GLN A 82 -8.28 3.53 1.85
N GLU A 83 -9.11 4.20 2.66
CA GLU A 83 -8.80 5.56 3.10
C GLU A 83 -7.61 5.53 4.07
N SER A 84 -6.71 6.50 3.95
CA SER A 84 -5.66 6.66 4.95
C SER A 84 -6.24 7.11 6.29
N LEU A 85 -5.54 6.84 7.39
CA LEU A 85 -5.92 7.28 8.73
C LEU A 85 -6.05 8.82 8.84
N ILE A 86 -5.37 9.55 7.95
CA ILE A 86 -5.46 11.02 7.85
C ILE A 86 -6.68 11.46 7.03
N GLY A 87 -7.22 10.59 6.17
CA GLY A 87 -8.36 10.88 5.30
C GLY A 87 -8.04 11.76 4.09
N THR A 88 -6.75 11.91 3.73
CA THR A 88 -6.31 12.82 2.66
C THR A 88 -5.95 12.12 1.35
N TYR A 89 -5.68 10.82 1.39
CA TYR A 89 -5.30 10.02 0.23
C TYR A 89 -5.81 8.60 0.38
N ARG A 90 -5.84 7.85 -0.73
CA ARG A 90 -6.20 6.42 -0.70
C ARG A 90 -4.98 5.53 -0.81
N ILE A 91 -5.01 4.38 -0.15
CA ILE A 91 -3.95 3.37 -0.12
C ILE A 91 -4.46 2.13 -0.86
N SER A 92 -3.63 1.56 -1.74
CA SER A 92 -3.81 0.20 -2.24
C SER A 92 -2.57 -0.62 -1.88
N GLN A 93 -2.77 -1.84 -1.38
CA GLN A 93 -1.72 -2.80 -1.07
C GLN A 93 -1.96 -4.05 -1.94
N PRO A 94 -1.41 -4.09 -3.17
CA PRO A 94 -1.68 -5.17 -4.11
C PRO A 94 -1.30 -6.57 -3.61
N GLY A 95 -0.34 -6.66 -2.68
CA GLY A 95 0.20 -7.93 -2.22
C GLY A 95 1.22 -8.52 -3.19
N SER A 96 1.68 -9.74 -2.88
CA SER A 96 2.59 -10.51 -3.73
C SER A 96 1.84 -11.20 -4.88
N SER A 97 2.57 -11.55 -5.95
CA SER A 97 2.02 -12.37 -7.05
C SER A 97 2.05 -13.88 -6.75
N VAL A 98 2.69 -14.30 -5.66
CA VAL A 98 2.85 -15.68 -5.24
C VAL A 98 2.99 -15.74 -3.71
N ALA A 99 2.46 -16.80 -3.09
CA ALA A 99 2.69 -17.05 -1.68
C ALA A 99 4.16 -17.42 -1.44
N THR A 100 4.88 -16.62 -0.65
CA THR A 100 6.29 -16.88 -0.31
C THR A 100 6.44 -17.53 1.06
N SER A 101 5.36 -17.56 1.85
CA SER A 101 5.31 -18.17 3.18
C SER A 101 3.94 -18.80 3.42
N LEU A 102 3.86 -19.75 4.36
CA LEU A 102 2.60 -20.31 4.82
C LEU A 102 2.08 -19.48 6.00
N SER A 103 1.59 -18.27 5.70
CA SER A 103 1.01 -17.36 6.70
C SER A 103 -0.44 -17.02 6.35
N PRO A 104 -1.29 -16.64 7.33
CA PRO A 104 -2.70 -16.35 7.09
C PRO A 104 -2.92 -15.29 5.99
N GLY A 105 -2.11 -14.22 5.97
CA GLY A 105 -2.21 -13.17 4.94
C GLY A 105 -1.89 -13.64 3.51
N GLU A 106 -1.22 -14.77 3.35
CA GLU A 106 -0.93 -15.35 2.03
C GLU A 106 -2.10 -16.18 1.48
N CYS A 107 -3.11 -16.48 2.30
CA CYS A 107 -4.33 -17.19 1.89
C CYS A 107 -5.27 -16.31 1.04
N GLU A 108 -5.14 -14.99 1.16
CA GLU A 108 -5.93 -14.04 0.40
C GLU A 108 -5.72 -14.21 -1.11
N ARG A 109 -6.82 -14.14 -1.87
CA ARG A 109 -6.79 -14.34 -3.32
C ARG A 109 -6.00 -13.22 -3.98
N LYS A 110 -4.85 -13.58 -4.56
CA LYS A 110 -3.95 -12.63 -5.23
C LYS A 110 -4.64 -11.98 -6.43
N SER A 111 -4.49 -10.66 -6.52
CA SER A 111 -5.14 -9.83 -7.53
C SER A 111 -4.18 -8.74 -8.00
N VAL A 112 -4.41 -8.22 -9.20
CA VAL A 112 -3.75 -7.02 -9.74
C VAL A 112 -4.79 -5.93 -9.94
N GLY A 113 -4.38 -4.68 -9.98
CA GLY A 113 -5.29 -3.54 -10.18
C GLY A 113 -5.04 -2.85 -11.50
N ILE A 114 -6.10 -2.54 -12.25
CA ILE A 114 -6.07 -1.56 -13.34
C ILE A 114 -6.49 -0.21 -12.76
N LEU A 115 -5.54 0.72 -12.70
CA LEU A 115 -5.76 2.08 -12.23
C LEU A 115 -6.07 2.99 -13.41
N ASP A 116 -7.32 3.45 -13.47
CA ASP A 116 -7.76 4.46 -14.45
C ASP A 116 -7.73 5.83 -13.77
N ILE A 117 -6.97 6.77 -14.33
CA ILE A 117 -6.85 8.15 -13.84
C ILE A 117 -7.39 9.10 -14.89
N ARG A 118 -8.28 10.00 -14.49
CA ARG A 118 -8.77 11.11 -15.29
C ARG A 118 -8.69 12.36 -14.44
N GLU A 119 -7.75 13.24 -14.78
CA GLU A 119 -7.45 14.44 -13.99
C GLU A 119 -7.17 14.04 -12.53
N LYS A 120 -8.02 14.48 -11.59
CA LYS A 120 -7.97 14.10 -10.17
C LYS A 120 -8.82 12.91 -9.76
N GLN A 121 -9.73 12.49 -10.64
CA GLN A 121 -10.58 11.34 -10.37
C GLN A 121 -9.88 10.06 -10.77
N PHE A 122 -10.04 9.02 -9.97
CA PHE A 122 -9.46 7.72 -10.24
C PHE A 122 -10.36 6.60 -9.76
N ARG A 123 -10.24 5.46 -10.44
CA ARG A 123 -10.84 4.19 -10.03
C ARG A 123 -9.81 3.08 -10.15
N LEU A 124 -9.90 2.10 -9.26
CA LEU A 124 -9.05 0.93 -9.26
C LEU A 124 -9.93 -0.29 -9.51
N ASN A 125 -9.73 -0.96 -10.64
CA ASN A 125 -10.45 -2.18 -10.99
C ASN A 125 -9.59 -3.39 -10.63
N SER A 126 -10.01 -4.15 -9.61
CA SER A 126 -9.33 -5.38 -9.19
C SER A 126 -9.57 -6.52 -10.17
N ILE A 127 -8.51 -7.22 -10.56
CA ILE A 127 -8.53 -8.40 -11.42
C ILE A 127 -7.82 -9.54 -10.69
N PRO A 128 -8.53 -10.62 -10.32
CA PRO A 128 -7.90 -11.74 -9.65
C PRO A 128 -6.98 -12.53 -10.59
N LEU A 129 -5.85 -12.98 -10.08
CA LEU A 129 -4.91 -13.81 -10.81
C LEU A 129 -5.43 -15.26 -10.89
N THR A 130 -5.37 -15.85 -12.09
CA THR A 130 -5.87 -17.21 -12.35
C THR A 130 -4.79 -18.29 -12.21
N GLN A 131 -3.51 -17.92 -12.33
CA GLN A 131 -2.38 -18.85 -12.33
C GLN A 131 -1.75 -19.06 -10.95
N VAL A 132 -2.24 -18.37 -9.92
CA VAL A 132 -1.74 -18.52 -8.55
C VAL A 132 -2.32 -19.78 -7.92
N ARG A 133 -1.45 -20.63 -7.37
CA ARG A 133 -1.85 -21.85 -6.65
C ARG A 133 -2.71 -21.47 -5.43
N SER A 134 -3.90 -22.07 -5.32
CA SER A 134 -4.76 -21.90 -4.15
C SER A 134 -4.05 -22.33 -2.87
N PHE A 135 -4.16 -21.49 -1.84
CA PHE A 135 -3.64 -21.76 -0.51
C PHE A 135 -4.77 -21.55 0.50
N VAL A 136 -5.08 -22.60 1.26
CA VAL A 136 -6.14 -22.60 2.29
C VAL A 136 -5.47 -22.98 3.61
N MET A 137 -5.81 -22.27 4.67
CA MET A 137 -5.28 -22.47 6.02
C MET A 137 -6.44 -22.48 7.01
N SER A 138 -6.37 -23.37 7.99
CA SER A 138 -7.33 -23.50 9.09
C SER A 138 -6.57 -23.72 10.39
N ASP A 139 -6.94 -23.01 11.44
CA ASP A 139 -6.38 -23.20 12.78
C ASP A 139 -7.30 -24.09 13.62
N ILE A 140 -6.75 -25.19 14.13
CA ILE A 140 -7.50 -26.17 14.94
C ILE A 140 -6.94 -26.18 16.36
N SER A 141 -7.80 -25.93 17.34
CA SER A 141 -7.46 -26.05 18.76
C SER A 141 -7.95 -27.38 19.31
N LEU A 142 -7.04 -28.31 19.61
CA LEU A 142 -7.38 -29.65 20.12
C LEU A 142 -8.12 -29.62 21.47
N SER A 143 -8.01 -28.53 22.22
CA SER A 143 -8.74 -28.32 23.48
C SER A 143 -10.21 -27.95 23.28
N ASN A 144 -10.65 -27.64 22.06
CA ASN A 144 -12.00 -27.20 21.77
C ASN A 144 -12.61 -28.00 20.59
N PRO A 145 -13.20 -29.18 20.86
CA PRO A 145 -13.66 -30.14 19.84
C PRO A 145 -14.92 -29.71 19.06
N GLN A 146 -15.32 -28.44 19.06
CA GLN A 146 -16.51 -27.94 18.35
C GLN A 146 -16.27 -27.58 16.88
N ASN A 147 -15.08 -27.81 16.33
CA ASN A 147 -14.71 -27.39 14.97
C ASN A 147 -14.72 -28.52 13.92
N GLU A 148 -15.45 -29.62 14.14
CA GLU A 148 -15.49 -30.78 13.22
C GLU A 148 -16.72 -30.86 12.30
N GLU A 149 -17.65 -29.91 12.32
CA GLU A 149 -18.80 -29.88 11.39
C GLU A 149 -18.67 -28.73 10.39
N ASP A 150 -18.06 -29.01 9.23
CA ASP A 150 -18.42 -28.50 7.89
C ASP A 150 -17.64 -29.25 6.77
#